data_AF-A0A4P5Q8Y0-F1
#
_entry.id   AF-A0A4P5Q8Y0-F1
#
_cell.length_a   1.000
_cell.length_b   1.000
_cell.length_c   1.000
_cell.angle_alpha   90.00
_cell.angle_beta   90.00
_cell.angle_gamma   90.00
#
_symmetry.space_group_name_H-M   'P 1'
#
loop_
_entity.id
_entity.type
_entity.pdbx_description
1 polymer ?
#
loop_
_entity_poly.entity_id
_entity_poly.type
_entity_poly.pdbx_seq_one_letter_code
_entity_poly.pdbx_strand_id
1 'polypeptide(L)' 'MACPFGAVDVVGEAVAPQKIALLKCDMCQHDPQGPACVSVCPTDALSIMTPERLEQLSIQKRHAV' A
#
# COMPACT_ATOMS: atom_id res chain seq x y z
N MET A 1 0.35 6.53 -19.51
CA MET A 1 0.85 6.04 -18.21
C MET A 1 -0.10 4.93 -17.75
N ALA A 2 0.41 3.75 -17.38
CA ALA A 2 -0.45 2.58 -17.10
C ALA A 2 -1.05 2.58 -15.68
N CYS A 3 -0.29 3.01 -14.67
CA CYS A 3 -0.83 3.22 -13.33
C CYS A 3 -1.49 4.60 -13.26
N PRO A 4 -2.81 4.70 -13.01
CA PRO A 4 -3.50 5.99 -12.94
C PRO A 4 -3.20 6.77 -11.65
N PHE A 5 -2.62 6.10 -10.64
CA PHE A 5 -2.34 6.67 -9.33
C PHE A 5 -0.87 7.09 -9.14
N GLY A 6 0.00 6.84 -10.13
CA GLY A 6 1.42 7.15 -10.02
C GLY A 6 2.17 6.37 -8.93
N ALA A 7 1.68 5.20 -8.52
CA ALA A 7 2.22 4.43 -7.39
C ALA A 7 3.38 3.48 -7.78
N VAL A 8 4.06 3.76 -8.89
CA VAL A 8 5.16 2.92 -9.42
C VAL A 8 6.34 3.82 -9.76
N ASP A 9 7.49 3.50 -9.18
CA ASP A 9 8.76 4.15 -9.48
C ASP A 9 9.55 3.31 -10.49
N VAL A 10 10.13 3.97 -11.49
CA VAL A 10 11.04 3.36 -12.45
C VAL A 10 12.46 3.65 -11.99
N VAL A 11 13.21 2.61 -11.61
CA VAL A 11 14.60 2.74 -11.17
C VAL A 11 15.52 2.04 -12.17
N GLY A 12 16.68 2.64 -12.44
CA GLY A 12 17.65 2.14 -13.41
C GLY A 12 18.94 1.65 -12.74
N GLU A 13 20.07 2.13 -13.28
CA GLU A 13 21.45 1.79 -12.85
C GLU A 13 21.70 1.94 -11.34
N ALA A 14 20.95 2.81 -10.65
CA ALA A 14 21.03 3.01 -9.21
C ALA A 14 20.71 1.75 -8.39
N VAL A 15 19.98 0.78 -8.96
CA VAL A 15 19.56 -0.45 -8.27
C VAL A 15 20.25 -1.69 -8.84
N ALA A 16 20.52 -1.72 -10.15
CA ALA A 16 21.36 -2.73 -10.76
C ALA A 16 21.95 -2.24 -12.09
N PRO A 17 23.24 -2.48 -12.37
CA PRO A 17 23.86 -2.06 -13.63
C PRO A 17 23.14 -2.70 -14.82
N GLN A 18 22.85 -1.90 -15.84
CA GLN A 18 22.20 -2.33 -17.09
C GLN A 18 20.78 -2.93 -16.90
N LYS A 19 20.10 -2.64 -15.79
CA LYS A 19 18.71 -3.08 -15.58
C LYS A 19 17.81 -1.90 -15.27
N ILE A 20 16.58 -1.99 -15.77
CA ILE A 20 15.46 -1.15 -15.37
C ILE A 20 14.55 -2.01 -14.51
N ALA A 21 14.20 -1.53 -13.32
CA ALA A 21 13.26 -2.17 -12.42
C ALA A 21 12.08 -1.25 -12.11
N LEU A 22 10.94 -1.85 -11.81
CA LEU A 22 9.75 -1.17 -11.34
C LEU A 22 9.61 -1.46 -9.85
N LEU A 23 9.59 -0.40 -9.04
CA LEU A 23 9.37 -0.50 -7.61
C LEU A 23 7.98 0.03 -7.27
N LYS A 24 7.29 -0.67 -6.37
CA LYS A 24 6.03 -0.25 -5.77
C LYS A 24 5.91 -0.90 -4.41
N CYS A 25 4.98 -0.41 -3.59
CA CYS A 25 4.61 -1.08 -2.34
C CYS A 25 4.22 -2.54 -2.62
N ASP A 26 4.85 -3.46 -1.90
CA ASP A 26 4.63 -4.91 -1.93
C ASP A 26 3.78 -5.40 -0.75
N MET A 27 3.19 -4.47 0.02
CA MET A 27 2.44 -4.74 1.25
C MET A 27 3.28 -5.44 2.34
N CYS A 28 4.62 -5.36 2.26
CA CYS A 28 5.53 -6.10 3.13
C CYS A 28 5.19 -7.59 3.21
N GLN A 29 4.76 -8.21 2.10
CA GLN A 29 4.31 -9.60 2.04
C GLN A 29 5.32 -10.63 2.56
N HIS A 30 6.59 -10.24 2.67
CA HIS A 30 7.70 -11.05 3.15
C HIS A 30 7.89 -11.01 4.67
N ASP A 31 7.26 -10.05 5.37
CA ASP A 31 7.41 -9.83 6.80
C ASP A 31 6.19 -10.37 7.56
N PRO A 32 6.35 -11.36 8.47
CA PRO A 32 5.24 -11.87 9.27
C PRO A 32 4.67 -10.84 10.26
N GLN A 33 5.40 -9.77 10.58
CA GLN A 33 4.89 -8.67 11.40
C GLN A 33 3.96 -7.73 10.62
N GLY A 34 3.86 -7.89 9.30
CA GLY A 34 2.98 -7.10 8.44
C GLY A 34 3.61 -5.80 7.94
N PRO A 35 2.80 -4.83 7.50
CA PRO A 35 3.29 -3.60 6.89
C PRO A 35 4.11 -2.74 7.85
N ALA A 36 5.39 -2.54 7.53
CA ALA A 36 6.30 -1.72 8.32
C ALA A 36 5.80 -0.26 8.46
N CYS A 37 5.12 0.28 7.44
CA CYS A 37 4.55 1.64 7.52
C CYS A 37 3.47 1.78 8.60
N VAL A 38 2.72 0.71 8.89
CA VAL A 38 1.71 0.70 9.95
C VAL A 38 2.39 0.63 11.31
N SER A 39 3.39 -0.24 11.48
CA SER A 39 4.06 -0.43 12.77
C SER A 39 4.86 0.78 13.25
N VAL A 40 5.40 1.59 12.33
CA VAL A 40 6.17 2.79 12.68
C VAL A 40 5.32 4.06 12.75
N CYS A 41 4.01 4.01 12.49
CA CYS A 41 3.16 5.18 12.46
C CYS A 41 2.95 5.74 13.88
N PRO A 42 3.48 6.94 14.23
CA PRO A 42 3.50 7.40 15.62
C PRO A 42 2.13 7.86 16.16
N THR A 43 1.17 8.12 15.27
CA THR A 43 -0.16 8.64 15.62
C THR A 43 -1.27 7.65 15.33
N ASP A 44 -0.93 6.39 15.01
CA ASP A 44 -1.91 5.36 14.60
C ASP A 44 -2.82 5.79 13.43
N ALA A 45 -2.32 6.68 12.56
CA ALA A 45 -3.09 7.16 11.41
C ALA A 45 -3.22 6.09 10.32
N LEU A 46 -2.29 5.14 10.28
CA LEU A 46 -2.28 4.05 9.32
C LEU A 46 -2.81 2.77 9.97
N SER A 47 -3.67 2.06 9.24
CA SER A 47 -4.15 0.74 9.64
C SER A 47 -4.40 -0.13 8.41
N ILE A 48 -4.39 -1.45 8.59
CA ILE A 48 -4.70 -2.39 7.51
C ILE A 48 -6.21 -2.38 7.28
N MET A 49 -6.62 -2.15 6.04
CA MET A 49 -8.00 -2.24 5.60
C MET A 49 -8.26 -3.60 4.97
N THR A 50 -9.13 -4.41 5.58
CA THR A 50 -9.59 -5.67 4.98
C THR A 50 -10.85 -5.45 4.14
N PRO A 51 -11.15 -6.34 3.19
CA PRO A 51 -12.39 -6.26 2.41
C PRO A 51 -13.65 -6.22 3.30
N GLU A 52 -13.68 -7.01 4.38
CA GLU A 52 -14.83 -7.10 5.29
C GLU A 52 -15.03 -5.78 6.05
N ARG A 53 -13.93 -5.19 6.54
CA ARG A 53 -13.98 -3.89 7.22
C ARG A 53 -14.43 -2.78 6.27
N LEU A 54 -13.97 -2.83 5.01
CA LEU A 54 -14.37 -1.88 3.99
C LEU A 54 -15.85 -2.02 3.63
N GLU A 55 -16.36 -3.24 3.54
CA GLU A 55 -17.77 -3.52 3.29
C GLU A 55 -18.64 -3.00 4.44
N GLN A 56 -18.27 -3.29 5.69
CA GLN A 56 -18.97 -2.78 6.87
C GLN A 56 -19.04 -1.26 6.88
N LEU A 57 -17.93 -0.56 6.60
CA LEU A 57 -17.91 0.90 6.49
C LEU A 57 -18.82 1.42 5.38
N SER A 58 -18.84 0.71 4.24
CA SER A 58 -19.69 1.08 3.10
C SER A 58 -21.17 0.86 3.38
N ILE A 59 -21.53 -0.17 4.15
CA ILE A 59 -22.89 -0.40 4.67
C ILE A 59 -23.26 0.75 5.62
N GLN A 60 -22.44 1.01 6.65
CA GLN A 60 -22.69 2.07 7.64
C GLN A 60 -22.94 3.43 6.97
N LYS A 61 -22.12 3.81 5.98
CA LYS A 61 -22.29 5.07 5.23
C LYS A 61 -23.60 5.14 4.46
N ARG A 62 -24.07 4.03 3.87
CA ARG A 62 -25.35 3.98 3.15
C ARG A 62 -26.55 4.12 4.07
N HIS A 63 -26.46 3.62 5.30
CA HIS A 63 -27.54 3.70 6.30
C HIS A 63 -27.56 5.02 7.10
N ALA A 64 -26.50 5.83 7.00
CA ALA A 64 -26.39 7.12 7.68
C ALA A 64 -26.95 8.30 6.85
N VAL A 65 -27.49 8.03 5.66
CA VAL A 65 -28.18 8.98 4.76
C VAL A 65 -29.67 8.71 4.82
#